data_AF-A0A2S6WIK4-F1
#
_entry.id   AF-A0A2S6WIK4-F1
#
_cell.length_a   1.000
_cell.length_b   1.000
_cell.length_c   1.000
_cell.angle_alpha   90.00
_cell.angle_beta   90.00
_cell.angle_gamma   90.00
#
_symmetry.space_group_name_H-M   'P 1'
#
loop_
_entity.id
_entity.type
_entity.pdbx_description
1 polymer ?
#
loop_
_entity_poly.entity_id
_entity_poly.type
_entity_poly.pdbx_seq_one_letter_code
_entity_poly.pdbx_strand_id
1 'polypeptide(L)'
;MRVQSLTLAAASAALLAPTTPPAAHPQPTVWRESTVSAADLLAGVSDCTPVSRGRYRRDYGSPANIPVCGTRDVVFWKADMDIDCDGRPGPRCNVRTDPYFAASTAYPQSDGRPLSAERLPFIVVPAPSRRWDYRDHGIGGGSVVAVVYRDRVRYAVVGDAGPQGIIGEASYATARALGIRADPHGGGAASGVTYIVFKNTKVSPIEDHAAAVTEGERAAKRFATGSRADGR
;
A
#
# COMPACT_ATOMS: atom_id res chain seq x y z
N MET A 1 89.49 -32.75 -6.28
CA MET A 1 88.83 -32.07 -7.44
C MET A 1 87.33 -32.03 -7.16
N ARG A 2 86.75 -30.82 -7.22
CA ARG A 2 85.33 -30.53 -7.03
C ARG A 2 84.52 -31.10 -8.21
N VAL A 3 83.34 -31.67 -7.93
CA VAL A 3 82.23 -31.70 -8.90
C VAL A 3 80.96 -31.29 -8.16
N GLN A 4 80.31 -30.27 -8.71
CA GLN A 4 79.22 -29.51 -8.13
C GLN A 4 77.89 -30.26 -8.26
N SER A 5 77.13 -30.37 -7.17
CA SER A 5 75.76 -30.85 -7.15
C SER A 5 74.81 -29.72 -7.57
N LEU A 6 74.10 -29.90 -8.68
CA LEU A 6 73.03 -29.00 -9.13
C LEU A 6 71.71 -29.41 -8.45
N THR A 7 71.21 -28.57 -7.56
CA THR A 7 69.88 -28.69 -6.96
C THR A 7 68.82 -28.11 -7.90
N LEU A 8 67.88 -28.94 -8.36
CA LEU A 8 66.66 -28.47 -9.04
C LEU A 8 65.76 -27.75 -8.01
N ALA A 9 65.51 -26.47 -8.22
CA ALA A 9 64.47 -25.72 -7.53
C ALA A 9 63.14 -25.88 -8.29
N ALA A 10 62.19 -26.64 -7.73
CA ALA A 10 60.83 -26.72 -8.24
C ALA A 10 60.01 -25.54 -7.68
N ALA A 11 59.74 -24.54 -8.53
CA ALA A 11 58.82 -23.45 -8.20
C ALA A 11 57.37 -23.95 -8.24
N SER A 12 56.72 -24.07 -7.08
CA SER A 12 55.29 -24.37 -6.99
C SER A 12 54.49 -23.06 -7.08
N ALA A 13 53.87 -22.81 -8.23
CA ALA A 13 52.91 -21.73 -8.38
C ALA A 13 51.56 -22.14 -7.75
N ALA A 14 51.23 -21.57 -6.59
CA ALA A 14 49.91 -21.74 -5.99
C ALA A 14 48.87 -20.93 -6.80
N LEU A 15 48.01 -21.63 -7.54
CA LEU A 15 46.82 -21.06 -8.16
C LEU A 15 45.83 -20.64 -7.08
N LEU A 16 45.75 -19.34 -6.79
CA LEU A 16 44.66 -18.75 -6.01
C LEU A 16 43.40 -18.70 -6.90
N ALA A 17 42.50 -19.67 -6.72
CA ALA A 17 41.17 -19.61 -7.31
C ALA A 17 40.33 -18.52 -6.59
N PRO A 18 39.71 -17.57 -7.30
CA PRO A 18 38.82 -16.60 -6.68
C PRO A 18 37.56 -17.32 -6.18
N THR A 19 37.38 -17.38 -4.86
CA THR A 19 36.12 -17.78 -4.26
C THR A 19 35.07 -16.71 -4.55
N THR A 20 34.22 -16.94 -5.54
CA THR A 20 33.03 -16.13 -5.75
C THR A 20 32.09 -16.37 -4.56
N PRO A 21 31.64 -15.32 -3.84
CA PRO A 21 30.62 -15.51 -2.82
C PRO A 21 29.35 -16.07 -3.48
N PRO A 22 28.65 -17.01 -2.83
CA PRO A 22 27.40 -17.54 -3.36
C PRO A 22 26.44 -16.37 -3.59
N ALA A 23 25.83 -16.35 -4.78
CA ALA A 23 24.79 -15.39 -5.10
C ALA A 23 23.70 -15.46 -4.03
N ALA A 24 23.37 -14.31 -3.42
CA ALA A 24 22.27 -14.22 -2.47
C ALA A 24 20.98 -14.63 -3.18
N HIS A 25 20.47 -15.83 -2.87
CA HIS A 25 19.15 -16.24 -3.29
C HIS A 25 18.14 -15.26 -2.69
N PRO A 26 17.24 -14.65 -3.50
CA PRO A 26 16.15 -13.86 -2.95
C PRO A 26 15.32 -14.78 -2.06
N GLN A 27 15.36 -14.54 -0.75
CA GLN A 27 14.50 -15.24 0.17
C GLN A 27 13.04 -14.97 -0.23
N PRO A 28 12.16 -15.99 -0.19
CA PRO A 28 10.74 -15.73 -0.35
C PRO A 28 10.35 -14.69 0.69
N THR A 29 9.75 -13.58 0.24
CA THR A 29 9.14 -12.59 1.10
C THR A 29 8.09 -13.31 1.92
N VAL A 30 8.44 -13.69 3.15
CA VAL A 30 7.48 -14.12 4.16
C VAL A 30 6.62 -12.89 4.38
N TRP A 31 5.44 -12.87 3.75
CA TRP A 31 4.41 -11.87 3.99
C TRP A 31 4.08 -11.98 5.48
N ARG A 32 4.68 -11.11 6.30
CA ARG A 32 4.43 -11.11 7.73
C ARG A 32 2.95 -10.82 7.90
N GLU A 33 2.24 -11.80 8.41
CA GLU A 33 0.83 -11.65 8.77
C GLU A 33 0.74 -10.48 9.76
N SER A 34 -0.20 -9.56 9.52
CA SER A 34 -0.39 -8.42 10.41
C SER A 34 -0.60 -8.95 11.81
N THR A 35 0.17 -8.43 12.77
CA THR A 35 0.01 -8.77 14.19
C THR A 35 -1.36 -8.37 14.75
N VAL A 36 -2.12 -7.53 14.03
CA VAL A 36 -3.53 -7.21 14.30
C VAL A 36 -4.39 -7.91 13.27
N SER A 37 -5.38 -8.68 13.75
CA SER A 37 -6.28 -9.42 12.86
C SER A 37 -7.25 -8.49 12.11
N ALA A 38 -7.74 -8.94 10.96
CA ALA A 38 -8.81 -8.25 10.25
C ALA A 38 -10.05 -8.07 11.14
N ALA A 39 -10.41 -9.10 11.92
CA ALA A 39 -11.56 -9.06 12.82
C ALA A 39 -11.44 -7.94 13.87
N ASP A 40 -10.25 -7.73 14.42
CA ASP A 40 -10.00 -6.69 15.42
C ASP A 40 -10.18 -5.28 14.85
N LEU A 41 -9.69 -5.05 13.64
CA LEU A 41 -9.87 -3.78 12.95
C LEU A 41 -11.34 -3.56 12.60
N LEU A 42 -12.01 -4.59 12.05
CA LEU A 42 -13.41 -4.52 11.64
C LEU A 42 -14.37 -4.32 12.82
N ALA A 43 -14.06 -4.87 13.99
CA ALA A 43 -14.82 -4.61 15.21
C ALA A 43 -14.77 -3.13 15.62
N GLY A 44 -13.61 -2.48 15.46
CA GLY A 44 -13.47 -1.04 15.74
C GLY A 44 -14.18 -0.12 14.74
N VAL A 45 -14.59 -0.63 13.59
CA VAL A 45 -15.25 0.11 12.50
C VAL A 45 -16.59 -0.51 12.08
N SER A 46 -17.28 -1.16 13.02
CA SER A 46 -18.61 -1.74 12.77
C SER A 46 -19.68 -0.65 12.57
N ASP A 47 -19.63 0.41 13.38
CA ASP A 47 -20.64 1.47 13.43
C ASP A 47 -20.18 2.73 12.71
N CYS A 48 -21.07 3.30 11.90
CA CYS A 48 -20.76 4.48 11.11
C CYS A 48 -21.32 5.75 11.75
N THR A 49 -20.43 6.58 12.30
CA THR A 49 -20.70 8.00 12.53
C THR A 49 -20.22 8.78 11.32
N PRO A 50 -21.10 9.35 10.47
CA PRO A 50 -20.68 10.01 9.25
C PRO A 50 -19.82 11.25 9.53
N VAL A 51 -18.70 11.36 8.81
CA VAL A 51 -17.86 12.57 8.77
C VAL A 51 -17.98 13.32 7.44
N SER A 52 -18.57 12.67 6.42
CA SER A 52 -18.97 13.34 5.18
C SER A 52 -20.39 13.90 5.28
N ARG A 53 -20.66 15.01 4.57
CA ARG A 53 -21.99 15.62 4.42
C ARG A 53 -22.88 14.92 3.38
N GLY A 54 -22.41 13.82 2.81
CA GLY A 54 -23.10 13.05 1.77
C GLY A 54 -22.39 11.73 1.50
N ARG A 55 -23.02 10.91 0.64
CA ARG A 55 -22.52 9.59 0.27
C ARG A 55 -21.79 9.62 -1.07
N TYR A 56 -20.94 8.62 -1.29
CA TYR A 56 -20.15 8.42 -2.48
C TYR A 56 -20.68 7.26 -3.32
N ARG A 57 -20.35 7.30 -4.60
CA ARG A 57 -20.57 6.22 -5.55
C ARG A 57 -19.36 5.33 -5.58
N ARG A 58 -19.57 4.09 -5.97
CA ARG A 58 -18.48 3.21 -6.36
C ARG A 58 -18.06 3.47 -7.81
N ASP A 59 -19.04 3.64 -8.70
CA ASP A 59 -18.80 3.84 -10.13
C ASP A 59 -19.52 5.07 -10.67
N TYR A 60 -19.11 5.54 -11.84
CA TYR A 60 -19.95 6.44 -12.64
C TYR A 60 -21.31 5.79 -12.94
N GLY A 61 -22.39 6.54 -12.70
CA GLY A 61 -23.76 6.05 -12.91
C GLY A 61 -24.32 5.18 -11.78
N SER A 62 -23.51 4.74 -10.81
CA SER A 62 -24.03 3.99 -9.65
C SER A 62 -24.76 4.92 -8.67
N PRO A 63 -25.65 4.39 -7.82
CA PRO A 63 -26.20 5.13 -6.68
C PRO A 63 -25.10 5.57 -5.72
N ALA A 64 -25.29 6.73 -5.08
CA ALA A 64 -24.38 7.22 -4.04
C ALA A 64 -24.82 6.68 -2.67
N ASN A 65 -24.30 5.51 -2.28
CA ASN A 65 -24.72 4.79 -1.08
C ASN A 65 -23.58 4.58 -0.06
N ILE A 66 -22.33 4.90 -0.38
CA ILE A 66 -21.17 4.69 0.49
C ILE A 66 -20.96 5.90 1.42
N PRO A 67 -21.16 5.79 2.74
CA PRO A 67 -20.81 6.86 3.67
C PRO A 67 -19.30 6.87 3.96
N VAL A 68 -18.75 8.04 4.28
CA VAL A 68 -17.44 8.14 4.94
C VAL A 68 -17.69 8.34 6.43
N CYS A 69 -17.19 7.40 7.22
CA CYS A 69 -17.41 7.30 8.65
C CYS A 69 -16.14 7.67 9.41
N GLY A 70 -16.25 8.06 10.67
CA GLY A 70 -15.07 8.36 11.47
C GLY A 70 -15.25 8.08 12.94
N THR A 71 -14.14 7.78 13.58
CA THR A 71 -13.98 7.75 15.04
C THR A 71 -13.02 8.85 15.45
N ARG A 72 -12.60 8.88 16.72
CA ARG A 72 -11.51 9.74 17.15
C ARG A 72 -10.20 9.46 16.39
N ASP A 73 -9.90 8.19 16.14
CA ASP A 73 -8.57 7.73 15.71
C ASP A 73 -8.49 7.43 14.21
N VAL A 74 -9.61 7.14 13.55
CA VAL A 74 -9.64 6.75 12.12
C VAL A 74 -10.76 7.43 11.34
N VAL A 75 -10.57 7.53 10.02
CA VAL A 75 -11.65 7.68 9.03
C VAL A 75 -11.73 6.38 8.25
N PHE A 76 -12.93 5.90 7.95
CA PHE A 76 -13.11 4.66 7.24
C PHE A 76 -14.35 4.62 6.35
N TRP A 77 -14.34 3.71 5.39
CA TRP A 77 -15.49 3.39 4.55
C TRP A 77 -15.42 1.94 4.07
N LYS A 78 -16.57 1.41 3.67
CA LYS A 78 -16.72 0.08 3.08
C LYS A 78 -17.18 0.26 1.64
N ALA A 79 -16.40 -0.25 0.71
CA ALA A 79 -16.65 -0.09 -0.72
C ALA A 79 -16.26 -1.35 -1.50
N ASP A 80 -16.36 -1.25 -2.80
CA ASP A 80 -15.61 -2.03 -3.76
C ASP A 80 -14.12 -1.63 -3.77
N MET A 81 -13.38 -2.20 -4.72
CA MET A 81 -12.02 -1.80 -5.07
C MET A 81 -11.87 -1.83 -6.58
N ASP A 82 -11.87 -0.67 -7.20
CA ASP A 82 -11.35 -0.48 -8.55
C ASP A 82 -9.83 -0.37 -8.52
N ILE A 83 -9.20 -0.75 -9.63
CA ILE A 83 -7.74 -0.73 -9.76
C ILE A 83 -7.31 0.60 -10.35
N ASP A 84 -6.66 1.41 -9.52
CA ASP A 84 -5.98 2.60 -9.98
C ASP A 84 -4.58 2.25 -10.48
N CYS A 85 -4.31 2.58 -11.74
CA CYS A 85 -3.04 2.33 -12.41
C CYS A 85 -2.24 3.63 -12.64
N ASP A 86 -2.68 4.75 -12.09
CA ASP A 86 -2.07 6.06 -12.32
C ASP A 86 -0.62 6.17 -11.79
N GLY A 87 0.08 7.14 -12.36
CA GLY A 87 1.45 7.50 -12.01
C GLY A 87 2.49 7.02 -13.00
N ARG A 88 3.54 6.37 -12.51
CA ARG A 88 4.70 5.96 -13.33
C ARG A 88 4.32 4.76 -14.19
N PRO A 89 4.46 4.85 -15.52
CA PRO A 89 4.16 3.73 -16.40
C PRO A 89 5.11 2.55 -16.11
N GLY A 90 4.54 1.36 -16.09
CA GLY A 90 5.24 0.08 -15.99
C GLY A 90 4.62 -0.96 -16.92
N PRO A 91 5.03 -2.24 -16.85
CA PRO A 91 4.53 -3.29 -17.73
C PRO A 91 3.03 -3.60 -17.61
N ARG A 92 2.39 -3.29 -16.48
CA ARG A 92 0.99 -3.62 -16.15
C ARG A 92 0.10 -2.39 -16.03
N CYS A 93 0.66 -1.25 -15.62
CA CYS A 93 -0.02 0.03 -15.53
C CYS A 93 0.62 1.00 -16.51
N ASN A 94 -0.06 1.25 -17.63
CA ASN A 94 0.35 2.19 -18.67
C ASN A 94 -0.81 2.46 -19.63
N VAL A 95 -0.67 3.47 -20.49
CA VAL A 95 -1.66 3.87 -21.50
C VAL A 95 -2.15 2.76 -22.45
N ARG A 96 -1.42 1.64 -22.59
CA ARG A 96 -1.83 0.51 -23.45
C ARG A 96 -2.65 -0.52 -22.69
N THR A 97 -2.43 -0.63 -21.38
CA THR A 97 -3.07 -1.60 -20.50
C THR A 97 -4.17 -0.99 -19.67
N ASP A 98 -4.34 0.33 -19.68
CA ASP A 98 -5.43 1.03 -18.97
C ASP A 98 -5.83 2.28 -19.78
N PRO A 99 -7.08 2.36 -20.28
CA PRO A 99 -7.57 3.48 -21.07
C PRO A 99 -7.83 4.74 -20.22
N TYR A 100 -7.90 4.60 -18.90
CA TYR A 100 -8.09 5.71 -17.96
C TYR A 100 -6.79 6.19 -17.32
N PHE A 101 -5.66 5.56 -17.65
CA PHE A 101 -4.34 5.88 -17.10
C PHE A 101 -3.97 7.37 -17.22
N ALA A 102 -3.63 7.97 -16.09
CA ALA A 102 -2.93 9.23 -15.99
C ALA A 102 -1.46 9.03 -15.61
N ALA A 103 -0.55 9.74 -16.28
CA ALA A 103 0.89 9.67 -16.02
C ALA A 103 1.34 10.46 -14.75
N SER A 104 0.43 10.67 -13.80
CA SER A 104 0.62 11.49 -12.61
C SER A 104 -0.19 10.94 -11.44
N THR A 105 0.27 11.17 -10.22
CA THR A 105 -0.49 10.95 -8.99
C THR A 105 -0.60 12.26 -8.21
N ALA A 106 -1.65 12.44 -7.41
CA ALA A 106 -1.86 13.65 -6.61
C ALA A 106 -0.69 13.94 -5.64
N TYR A 107 0.00 12.89 -5.18
CA TYR A 107 1.18 13.01 -4.34
C TYR A 107 2.43 12.46 -5.06
N PRO A 108 3.53 13.22 -5.10
CA PRO A 108 4.78 12.75 -5.69
C PRO A 108 5.63 11.95 -4.69
N GLN A 109 6.56 11.16 -5.22
CA GLN A 109 7.68 10.56 -4.50
C GLN A 109 8.67 11.62 -4.00
N SER A 110 9.63 11.22 -3.18
CA SER A 110 10.69 12.14 -2.71
C SER A 110 11.58 12.71 -3.82
N ASP A 111 11.66 12.02 -4.97
CA ASP A 111 12.38 12.49 -6.17
C ASP A 111 11.52 13.37 -7.09
N GLY A 112 10.29 13.71 -6.68
CA GLY A 112 9.35 14.54 -7.44
C GLY A 112 8.60 13.80 -8.54
N ARG A 113 8.89 12.52 -8.79
CA ARG A 113 8.14 11.72 -9.79
C ARG A 113 6.80 11.26 -9.22
N PRO A 114 5.83 10.90 -10.07
CA PRO A 114 4.61 10.23 -9.61
C PRO A 114 4.90 8.91 -8.89
N LEU A 115 3.94 8.43 -8.09
CA LEU A 115 4.02 7.09 -7.49
C LEU A 115 3.98 6.00 -8.57
N SER A 116 4.35 4.78 -8.21
CA SER A 116 4.19 3.62 -9.10
C SER A 116 3.13 2.69 -8.54
N ALA A 117 1.94 2.67 -9.17
CA ALA A 117 0.84 1.81 -8.77
C ALA A 117 1.21 0.31 -8.72
N GLU A 118 2.12 -0.13 -9.59
CA GLU A 118 2.61 -1.51 -9.60
C GLU A 118 3.48 -1.90 -8.40
N ARG A 119 4.15 -0.92 -7.77
CA ARG A 119 5.16 -1.17 -6.73
C ARG A 119 4.76 -0.73 -5.34
N LEU A 120 4.02 0.37 -5.23
CA LEU A 120 3.64 0.96 -3.94
C LEU A 120 2.17 0.68 -3.64
N PRO A 121 1.84 -0.02 -2.53
CA PRO A 121 0.49 -0.08 -2.04
C PRO A 121 0.00 1.31 -1.61
N PHE A 122 -0.98 1.83 -2.34
CA PHE A 122 -1.68 3.05 -1.98
C PHE A 122 -3.18 2.92 -2.24
N ILE A 123 -3.95 3.85 -1.68
CA ILE A 123 -5.37 4.04 -1.97
C ILE A 123 -5.60 5.41 -2.60
N VAL A 124 -6.74 5.56 -3.26
CA VAL A 124 -7.23 6.82 -3.77
C VAL A 124 -8.31 7.35 -2.84
N VAL A 125 -8.17 8.61 -2.41
CA VAL A 125 -9.24 9.31 -1.70
C VAL A 125 -10.02 10.16 -2.69
N PRO A 126 -11.33 10.39 -2.51
CA PRO A 126 -12.04 11.39 -3.29
C PRO A 126 -11.40 12.77 -3.07
N ALA A 127 -11.20 13.52 -4.16
CA ALA A 127 -10.67 14.87 -4.06
C ALA A 127 -11.50 15.74 -3.08
N PRO A 128 -10.85 16.64 -2.31
CA PRO A 128 -11.55 17.47 -1.34
C PRO A 128 -12.71 18.26 -1.97
N SER A 129 -13.83 18.29 -1.26
CA SER A 129 -15.04 19.00 -1.72
C SER A 129 -15.91 19.39 -0.54
N ARG A 130 -17.03 20.08 -0.81
CA ARG A 130 -18.05 20.36 0.21
C ARG A 130 -18.67 19.09 0.81
N ARG A 131 -18.55 17.93 0.14
CA ARG A 131 -19.05 16.65 0.65
C ARG A 131 -18.15 16.11 1.76
N TRP A 132 -16.84 16.17 1.56
CA TRP A 132 -15.84 15.75 2.53
C TRP A 132 -14.49 16.37 2.16
N ASP A 133 -13.78 16.82 3.18
CA ASP A 133 -12.39 17.25 3.08
C ASP A 133 -11.56 16.41 4.05
N TYR A 134 -10.78 15.48 3.52
CA TYR A 134 -9.98 14.58 4.35
C TYR A 134 -8.91 15.33 5.17
N ARG A 135 -8.52 16.54 4.74
CA ARG A 135 -7.50 17.36 5.41
C ARG A 135 -7.95 17.84 6.78
N ASP A 136 -9.25 18.06 6.95
CA ASP A 136 -9.88 18.42 8.24
C ASP A 136 -9.76 17.29 9.29
N HIS A 137 -9.34 16.10 8.87
CA HIS A 137 -9.13 14.94 9.72
C HIS A 137 -7.64 14.56 9.88
N GLY A 138 -6.72 15.44 9.47
CA GLY A 138 -5.29 15.17 9.53
C GLY A 138 -4.85 14.06 8.58
N ILE A 139 -5.56 13.91 7.45
CA ILE A 139 -5.25 12.96 6.38
C ILE A 139 -4.62 13.74 5.21
N GLY A 140 -3.65 13.12 4.55
CA GLY A 140 -3.07 13.63 3.31
C GLY A 140 -2.10 12.62 2.71
N GLY A 141 -1.30 13.06 1.74
CA GLY A 141 -0.30 12.20 1.09
C GLY A 141 0.62 11.54 2.12
N GLY A 142 0.72 10.22 2.04
CA GLY A 142 1.52 9.41 2.97
C GLY A 142 0.82 9.06 4.29
N SER A 143 -0.43 9.49 4.51
CA SER A 143 -1.22 8.98 5.63
C SER A 143 -1.41 7.48 5.50
N VAL A 144 -1.27 6.76 6.59
CA VAL A 144 -1.24 5.30 6.60
C VAL A 144 -2.66 4.75 6.64
N VAL A 145 -2.87 3.68 5.88
CA VAL A 145 -4.15 3.04 5.68
C VAL A 145 -4.01 1.55 5.94
N ALA A 146 -4.90 0.98 6.75
CA ALA A 146 -5.15 -0.45 6.71
C ALA A 146 -6.27 -0.73 5.72
N VAL A 147 -5.99 -1.53 4.70
CA VAL A 147 -6.98 -2.03 3.74
C VAL A 147 -7.29 -3.47 4.10
N VAL A 148 -8.55 -3.74 4.38
CA VAL A 148 -9.04 -5.05 4.82
C VAL A 148 -9.90 -5.66 3.74
N TYR A 149 -9.59 -6.88 3.32
CA TYR A 149 -10.41 -7.68 2.42
C TYR A 149 -10.41 -9.12 2.90
N ARG A 150 -11.59 -9.65 3.22
CA ARG A 150 -11.76 -10.95 3.91
C ARG A 150 -10.98 -10.96 5.24
N ASP A 151 -10.10 -11.93 5.42
CA ASP A 151 -9.22 -12.11 6.57
C ASP A 151 -7.88 -11.38 6.45
N ARG A 152 -7.64 -10.68 5.33
CA ARG A 152 -6.34 -10.06 5.02
C ARG A 152 -6.32 -8.59 5.34
N VAL A 153 -5.25 -8.16 5.99
CA VAL A 153 -4.90 -6.76 6.23
C VAL A 153 -3.65 -6.41 5.42
N ARG A 154 -3.67 -5.31 4.68
CA ARG A 154 -2.50 -4.72 4.04
C ARG A 154 -2.38 -3.25 4.40
N TYR A 155 -1.16 -2.83 4.71
CA TYR A 155 -0.85 -1.44 4.99
C TYR A 155 -0.43 -0.75 3.71
N ALA A 156 -1.05 0.40 3.47
CA ALA A 156 -0.87 1.24 2.30
C ALA A 156 -0.77 2.69 2.75
N VAL A 157 -0.55 3.60 1.79
CA VAL A 157 -0.62 5.04 2.01
C VAL A 157 -1.77 5.67 1.23
N VAL A 158 -2.24 6.84 1.63
CA VAL A 158 -2.99 7.72 0.74
C VAL A 158 -2.01 8.24 -0.31
N GLY A 159 -2.17 7.78 -1.56
CA GLY A 159 -1.24 8.04 -2.65
C GLY A 159 -1.80 8.90 -3.78
N ASP A 160 -3.11 8.87 -3.98
CA ASP A 160 -3.77 9.64 -5.02
C ASP A 160 -5.10 10.27 -4.57
N ALA A 161 -5.62 11.18 -5.38
CA ALA A 161 -6.92 11.82 -5.23
C ALA A 161 -7.75 11.68 -6.51
N GLY A 162 -8.82 10.92 -6.43
CA GLY A 162 -9.74 10.65 -7.54
C GLY A 162 -10.87 11.68 -7.65
N PRO A 163 -11.87 11.43 -8.50
CA PRO A 163 -13.02 12.31 -8.66
C PRO A 163 -13.75 12.59 -7.33
N GLN A 164 -14.24 13.81 -7.14
CA GLN A 164 -14.92 14.24 -5.89
C GLN A 164 -16.19 13.43 -5.52
N GLY A 165 -16.69 12.57 -6.42
CA GLY A 165 -17.95 11.86 -6.28
C GLY A 165 -17.85 10.34 -6.17
N ILE A 166 -16.66 9.77 -6.37
CA ILE A 166 -16.37 8.33 -6.44
C ILE A 166 -15.41 7.97 -5.32
N ILE A 167 -15.52 6.76 -4.80
CA ILE A 167 -14.65 6.21 -3.75
C ILE A 167 -14.52 4.70 -3.94
N GLY A 168 -13.40 4.14 -3.49
CA GLY A 168 -13.16 2.70 -3.58
C GLY A 168 -12.12 2.33 -4.62
N GLU A 169 -11.06 3.12 -4.80
CA GLU A 169 -9.97 2.78 -5.73
C GLU A 169 -8.67 2.53 -4.96
N ALA A 170 -7.85 1.62 -5.45
CA ALA A 170 -6.54 1.33 -4.88
C ALA A 170 -5.55 0.85 -5.94
N SER A 171 -4.26 1.00 -5.63
CA SER A 171 -3.21 0.66 -6.58
C SER A 171 -3.17 -0.82 -6.94
N TYR A 172 -2.64 -1.13 -8.12
CA TYR A 172 -2.31 -2.50 -8.55
C TYR A 172 -1.58 -3.30 -7.45
N ALA A 173 -0.60 -2.68 -6.78
CA ALA A 173 0.15 -3.31 -5.69
C ALA A 173 -0.73 -3.64 -4.47
N THR A 174 -1.64 -2.75 -4.08
CA THR A 174 -2.61 -2.99 -3.00
C THR A 174 -3.50 -4.18 -3.33
N ALA A 175 -4.11 -4.21 -4.51
CA ALA A 175 -4.99 -5.29 -4.94
C ALA A 175 -4.25 -6.64 -4.97
N ARG A 176 -3.05 -6.69 -5.55
CA ARG A 176 -2.22 -7.90 -5.54
C ARG A 176 -1.89 -8.38 -4.14
N ALA A 177 -1.51 -7.47 -3.25
CA ALA A 177 -1.16 -7.81 -1.88
C ALA A 177 -2.36 -8.42 -1.12
N LEU A 178 -3.59 -7.99 -1.43
CA LEU A 178 -4.83 -8.53 -0.87
C LEU A 178 -5.26 -9.84 -1.56
N GLY A 179 -4.67 -10.20 -2.70
CA GLY A 179 -5.12 -11.33 -3.52
C GLY A 179 -6.37 -11.04 -4.35
N ILE A 180 -6.61 -9.75 -4.62
CA ILE A 180 -7.61 -9.27 -5.56
C ILE A 180 -6.99 -9.28 -6.97
N ARG A 181 -7.79 -9.57 -7.99
CA ARG A 181 -7.34 -9.54 -9.39
C ARG A 181 -6.97 -8.11 -9.75
N ALA A 182 -5.69 -7.80 -9.98
CA ALA A 182 -5.22 -6.43 -10.12
C ALA A 182 -5.27 -5.89 -11.58
N ASP A 183 -6.09 -6.47 -12.44
CA ASP A 183 -6.19 -6.01 -13.84
C ASP A 183 -7.05 -4.74 -13.92
N PRO A 184 -6.57 -3.62 -14.48
CA PRO A 184 -7.36 -2.39 -14.63
C PRO A 184 -8.62 -2.54 -15.50
N HIS A 185 -8.70 -3.53 -16.40
CA HIS A 185 -9.85 -3.72 -17.32
C HIS A 185 -11.04 -4.50 -16.75
N GLY A 186 -11.01 -4.87 -15.48
CA GLY A 186 -12.13 -5.57 -14.83
C GLY A 186 -11.73 -6.42 -13.64
N GLY A 187 -10.52 -6.21 -13.13
CA GLY A 187 -10.08 -6.70 -11.85
C GLY A 187 -10.86 -6.04 -10.72
N GLY A 188 -10.25 -5.97 -9.55
CA GLY A 188 -10.89 -5.38 -8.39
C GLY A 188 -11.82 -6.34 -7.67
N ALA A 189 -12.61 -5.76 -6.77
CA ALA A 189 -13.58 -6.47 -5.96
C ALA A 189 -14.87 -5.65 -5.90
N ALA A 190 -16.01 -6.23 -6.31
CA ALA A 190 -17.28 -5.50 -6.39
C ALA A 190 -17.85 -5.00 -5.03
N SER A 191 -17.31 -5.51 -3.92
CA SER A 191 -17.61 -5.09 -2.54
C SER A 191 -16.67 -5.78 -1.54
N GLY A 192 -16.79 -5.40 -0.26
CA GLY A 192 -16.17 -6.11 0.86
C GLY A 192 -14.78 -5.61 1.24
N VAL A 193 -14.34 -4.50 0.65
CA VAL A 193 -13.10 -3.83 1.03
C VAL A 193 -13.41 -2.75 2.06
N THR A 194 -12.71 -2.80 3.19
CA THR A 194 -12.76 -1.75 4.21
C THR A 194 -11.45 -0.97 4.20
N TYR A 195 -11.57 0.34 4.04
CA TYR A 195 -10.45 1.26 4.03
C TYR A 195 -10.44 1.97 5.38
N ILE A 196 -9.35 1.86 6.14
CA ILE A 196 -9.22 2.45 7.48
C ILE A 196 -8.01 3.36 7.46
N VAL A 197 -8.23 4.66 7.30
CA VAL A 197 -7.18 5.68 7.30
C VAL A 197 -6.92 6.14 8.73
N PHE A 198 -5.69 5.96 9.21
CA PHE A 198 -5.28 6.39 10.54
C PHE A 198 -5.00 7.89 10.55
N LYS A 199 -5.77 8.63 11.33
CA LYS A 199 -5.65 10.09 11.41
C LYS A 199 -4.28 10.50 11.95
N ASN A 200 -3.75 11.62 11.47
CA ASN A 200 -2.48 12.21 11.93
C ASN A 200 -1.27 11.27 11.81
N THR A 201 -1.34 10.28 10.91
CA THR A 201 -0.19 9.47 10.51
C THR A 201 0.42 10.02 9.23
N LYS A 202 1.73 9.83 9.07
CA LYS A 202 2.43 10.20 7.84
C LYS A 202 3.71 9.40 7.67
N VAL A 203 3.87 8.83 6.48
CA VAL A 203 5.11 8.22 6.00
C VAL A 203 5.82 9.22 5.09
N SER A 204 7.12 9.40 5.30
CA SER A 204 7.98 10.25 4.49
C SER A 204 9.37 9.62 4.45
N PRO A 205 9.89 9.25 3.25
CA PRO A 205 9.28 9.47 1.93
C PRO A 205 8.07 8.56 1.68
N ILE A 206 7.06 9.04 0.94
CA ILE A 206 5.76 8.34 0.76
C ILE A 206 5.92 6.94 0.14
N GLU A 207 6.95 6.77 -0.68
CA GLU A 207 7.27 5.51 -1.36
C GLU A 207 7.96 4.47 -0.46
N ASP A 208 8.26 4.79 0.80
CA ASP A 208 8.78 3.83 1.76
C ASP A 208 7.67 2.91 2.29
N HIS A 209 7.44 1.83 1.55
CA HIS A 209 6.46 0.81 1.93
C HIS A 209 6.81 0.12 3.26
N ALA A 210 8.10 -0.04 3.60
CA ALA A 210 8.49 -0.67 4.87
C ALA A 210 8.12 0.23 6.06
N ALA A 211 8.31 1.54 5.92
CA ALA A 211 7.83 2.52 6.89
C ALA A 211 6.29 2.51 6.99
N ALA A 212 5.58 2.41 5.87
CA ALA A 212 4.11 2.29 5.88
C ALA A 212 3.61 1.05 6.62
N VAL A 213 4.28 -0.11 6.45
CA VAL A 213 3.97 -1.33 7.22
C VAL A 213 4.25 -1.12 8.71
N THR A 214 5.43 -0.57 9.05
CA THR A 214 5.83 -0.36 10.45
C THR A 214 4.88 0.58 11.19
N GLU A 215 4.57 1.73 10.58
CA GLU A 215 3.63 2.70 11.14
C GLU A 215 2.20 2.16 11.16
N GLY A 216 1.81 1.42 10.11
CA GLY A 216 0.50 0.78 10.00
C GLY A 216 0.25 -0.23 11.12
N GLU A 217 1.20 -1.13 11.38
CA GLU A 217 1.12 -2.06 12.51
C GLU A 217 1.01 -1.32 13.85
N ARG A 218 1.81 -0.26 14.02
CA ARG A 218 1.80 0.56 15.24
C ARG A 218 0.43 1.21 15.45
N ALA A 219 -0.14 1.81 14.40
CA ALA A 219 -1.43 2.50 14.43
C ALA A 219 -2.60 1.54 14.61
N ALA A 220 -2.58 0.41 13.88
CA ALA A 220 -3.56 -0.66 14.01
C ALA A 220 -3.61 -1.22 15.42
N LYS A 221 -2.46 -1.46 16.06
CA LYS A 221 -2.40 -1.94 17.46
C LYS A 221 -3.08 -0.95 18.40
N ARG A 222 -2.71 0.33 18.33
CA ARG A 222 -3.30 1.38 19.19
C ARG A 222 -4.81 1.45 19.00
N PHE A 223 -5.27 1.46 17.75
CA PHE A 223 -6.68 1.51 17.42
C PHE A 223 -7.42 0.29 17.98
N ALA A 224 -6.94 -0.92 17.68
CA ALA A 224 -7.57 -2.16 18.13
C ALA A 224 -7.56 -2.33 19.66
N THR A 225 -6.58 -1.77 20.38
CA THR A 225 -6.60 -1.73 21.86
C THR A 225 -7.57 -0.70 22.41
N GLY A 226 -7.65 0.50 21.80
CA GLY A 226 -8.55 1.56 22.20
C GLY A 226 -10.02 1.19 21.99
N SER A 227 -10.36 0.65 20.82
CA SER A 227 -11.73 0.20 20.52
C SER A 227 -12.24 -0.89 21.48
N ARG A 228 -11.35 -1.76 21.97
CA ARG A 228 -11.72 -2.77 22.97
C ARG A 228 -11.95 -2.19 24.37
N ALA A 229 -11.28 -1.08 24.70
CA ALA A 229 -11.48 -0.39 25.96
C ALA A 229 -12.81 0.39 25.98
N ASP A 230 -13.18 0.99 24.84
CA ASP A 230 -14.41 1.79 24.70
C ASP A 230 -15.68 0.93 24.55
N GLY A 231 -15.53 -0.34 24.15
CA GLY A 231 -16.62 -1.32 23.98
C GLY A 231 -16.89 -2.22 25.20
N ARG A 232 -16.32 -1.90 26.37
CA ARG A 232 -16.65 -2.53 27.67
C ARG A 232 -17.61 -1.67 28.48
#